data_AF-A0A7S2J0D9-F1
#
_entry.id   AF-A0A7S2J0D9-F1
#
_cell.length_a   1.000
_cell.length_b   1.000
_cell.length_c   1.000
_cell.angle_alpha   90.00
_cell.angle_beta   90.00
_cell.angle_gamma   90.00
#
_symmetry.space_group_name_H-M   'P 1'
#
loop_
_entity.id
_entity.type
_entity.pdbx_description
1 polymer ?
#
loop_
_entity_poly.entity_id
_entity_poly.type
_entity_poly.pdbx_seq_one_letter_code
_entity_poly.pdbx_strand_id
1 'polypeptide(L)'
;KKYRLIVRITNSKIICQVAYATIRGDMIIAAASSPELKDFGVPVGFKNYGAAYCTGLLCARRVLKKFGLDEKFKGKEEIDGEDYHVEDEENEQRPFKCILDVGLRRTTVGARMWGALKGAVDGGLHIPHSTKNFPGYKPAEEKGAEAEYDAEAHKEKIFGSHVKEYMEMMQEEDPTKYEAHFAKYIAEGIDADKVEDMYTEAHEKIKEDPTGEEKEKKDVTHTRKGNQVTTSDGTEHTRTIKLTFKQRRAKVQAKIAASQAKMLAAED
;
A
#
# COMPACT_ATOMS: atom_id res chain seq x y z
N LYS A 1 -12.94 -19.49 8.45
CA LYS A 1 -12.83 -18.62 7.25
C LYS A 1 -11.39 -18.68 6.75
N LYS A 2 -11.13 -18.63 5.45
CA LYS A 2 -9.76 -18.53 4.93
C LYS A 2 -9.42 -17.05 4.73
N TYR A 3 -8.54 -16.52 5.56
CA TYR A 3 -8.11 -15.14 5.49
C TYR A 3 -6.88 -15.00 4.60
N ARG A 4 -6.84 -13.90 3.84
CA ARG A 4 -5.70 -13.54 3.01
C ARG A 4 -5.24 -12.13 3.32
N LEU A 5 -3.92 -11.97 3.44
CA LEU A 5 -3.26 -10.68 3.46
C LEU A 5 -2.98 -10.26 2.02
N ILE A 6 -3.80 -9.37 1.50
CA ILE A 6 -3.69 -8.82 0.15
C ILE A 6 -2.74 -7.63 0.22
N VAL A 7 -1.59 -7.74 -0.44
CA VAL A 7 -0.63 -6.65 -0.57
C VAL A 7 -0.64 -6.13 -2.00
N ARG A 8 -0.90 -4.83 -2.17
CA ARG A 8 -0.91 -4.16 -3.47
C ARG A 8 -0.04 -2.91 -3.43
N ILE A 9 1.01 -2.93 -4.23
CA ILE A 9 1.90 -1.78 -4.41
C ILE A 9 1.43 -1.03 -5.65
N THR A 10 1.11 0.25 -5.50
CA THR A 10 0.76 1.16 -6.59
C THR A 10 1.96 2.05 -6.95
N ASN A 11 1.76 3.04 -7.81
CA ASN A 11 2.84 3.97 -8.15
C ASN A 11 3.25 4.87 -6.99
N SER A 12 2.30 5.26 -6.13
CA SER A 12 2.49 6.26 -5.07
C SER A 12 2.27 5.74 -3.64
N LYS A 13 1.61 4.59 -3.47
CA LYS A 13 1.28 4.03 -2.17
C LYS A 13 1.31 2.50 -2.12
N ILE A 14 1.33 1.97 -0.91
CA ILE A 14 1.20 0.55 -0.57
C ILE A 14 -0.13 0.37 0.15
N ILE A 15 -0.84 -0.70 -0.20
CA ILE A 15 -2.14 -1.05 0.37
C ILE A 15 -2.03 -2.47 0.91
N CYS A 16 -2.35 -2.65 2.18
CA CYS A 16 -2.44 -3.93 2.86
C CYS A 16 -3.88 -4.14 3.34
N GLN A 17 -4.47 -5.28 3.01
CA GLN A 17 -5.84 -5.61 3.41
C GLN A 17 -5.92 -7.05 3.88
N VAL A 18 -6.65 -7.30 4.96
CA VAL A 18 -7.02 -8.66 5.34
C VAL A 18 -8.46 -8.90 4.94
N ALA A 19 -8.69 -9.91 4.11
CA ALA A 19 -10.01 -10.21 3.57
C ALA A 19 -10.30 -11.72 3.56
N TYR A 20 -11.58 -12.06 3.42
CA TYR A 20 -12.04 -13.42 3.12
C TYR A 20 -13.17 -13.37 2.10
N ALA A 21 -13.30 -14.44 1.30
CA ALA A 21 -14.32 -14.53 0.27
C ALA A 21 -15.69 -14.92 0.84
N THR A 22 -16.75 -14.33 0.26
CA THR A 22 -18.16 -14.73 0.48
C THR A 22 -18.90 -14.77 -0.86
N ILE A 23 -20.12 -15.32 -0.89
CA ILE A 23 -20.92 -15.45 -2.13
C ILE A 23 -21.23 -14.09 -2.77
N ARG A 24 -21.39 -13.03 -1.97
CA ARG A 24 -21.66 -11.67 -2.48
C ARG A 24 -20.40 -10.96 -2.99
N GLY A 25 -19.23 -11.44 -2.62
CA GLY A 25 -17.94 -10.78 -2.84
C GLY A 25 -17.04 -10.85 -1.60
N ASP A 26 -15.90 -10.19 -1.69
CA ASP A 26 -14.90 -10.24 -0.64
C ASP A 26 -15.22 -9.28 0.50
N MET A 27 -15.11 -9.78 1.73
CA MET A 27 -15.29 -9.00 2.94
C MET A 27 -13.94 -8.59 3.50
N ILE A 28 -13.68 -7.27 3.51
CA ILE A 28 -12.47 -6.69 4.10
C ILE A 28 -12.68 -6.57 5.62
N ILE A 29 -11.74 -7.12 6.38
CA ILE A 29 -11.74 -7.07 7.85
C ILE A 29 -11.06 -5.78 8.32
N ALA A 30 -9.86 -5.54 7.82
CA ALA A 30 -9.07 -4.37 8.11
C ALA A 30 -8.26 -4.00 6.87
N ALA A 31 -7.94 -2.71 6.76
CA ALA A 31 -7.10 -2.16 5.73
C ALA A 31 -6.09 -1.21 6.36
N ALA A 32 -4.92 -1.10 5.74
CA ALA A 32 -3.91 -0.09 6.03
C ALA A 32 -3.35 0.42 4.69
N SER A 33 -3.06 1.71 4.63
CA SER A 33 -2.48 2.35 3.45
C SER A 33 -1.27 3.19 3.86
N SER A 34 -0.20 3.17 3.08
CA SER A 34 1.02 3.90 3.47
C SER A 34 0.88 5.41 3.67
N PRO A 35 -0.03 6.16 3.02
CA PRO A 35 -0.24 7.57 3.32
C PRO A 35 -0.81 7.84 4.73
N GLU A 36 -1.36 6.83 5.41
CA GLU A 36 -1.78 6.93 6.81
C GLU A 36 -0.58 6.92 7.76
N LEU A 37 0.61 6.49 7.30
CA LEU A 37 1.84 6.53 8.10
C LEU A 37 2.28 7.95 8.48
N LYS A 38 1.71 8.99 7.86
CA LYS A 38 1.89 10.38 8.25
C LYS A 38 1.50 10.61 9.71
N ASP A 39 0.40 10.00 10.13
CA ASP A 39 -0.14 10.14 11.48
C ASP A 39 0.76 9.41 12.51
N PHE A 40 1.63 8.51 12.02
CA PHE A 40 2.60 7.73 12.79
C PHE A 40 4.03 8.28 12.69
N GLY A 41 4.23 9.49 12.15
CA GLY A 41 5.55 10.12 12.09
C GLY A 41 6.35 9.85 10.81
N VAL A 42 5.77 9.23 9.78
CA VAL A 42 6.42 9.03 8.46
C VAL A 42 5.74 9.93 7.42
N PRO A 43 6.22 11.18 7.22
CA PRO A 43 5.55 12.15 6.34
C PRO A 43 5.80 11.90 4.83
N VAL A 44 6.86 11.15 4.48
CA VAL A 44 7.32 10.91 3.10
C VAL A 44 7.78 9.46 2.89
N GLY A 45 8.10 9.08 1.65
CA GLY A 45 8.67 7.74 1.40
C GLY A 45 7.68 6.58 1.35
N PHE A 46 6.39 6.83 1.06
CA PHE A 46 5.28 5.85 1.11
C PHE A 46 5.36 4.57 0.25
N LYS A 47 6.47 4.35 -0.45
CA LYS A 47 6.65 3.25 -1.40
C LYS A 47 7.99 2.53 -1.24
N ASN A 48 8.81 2.86 -0.24
CA ASN A 48 10.06 2.15 -0.01
C ASN A 48 9.81 0.84 0.78
N TYR A 49 10.87 0.15 1.20
CA TYR A 49 10.75 -1.10 1.94
C TYR A 49 10.27 -0.89 3.38
N GLY A 50 10.83 0.11 4.10
CA GLY A 50 10.39 0.47 5.45
C GLY A 50 8.90 0.82 5.52
N ALA A 51 8.40 1.68 4.63
CA ALA A 51 6.96 1.97 4.56
C ALA A 51 6.11 0.73 4.26
N ALA A 52 6.63 -0.23 3.48
CA ALA A 52 5.93 -1.49 3.26
C ALA A 52 5.82 -2.28 4.56
N TYR A 53 6.91 -2.39 5.31
CA TYR A 53 6.96 -3.01 6.63
C TYR A 53 5.97 -2.35 7.59
N CYS A 54 6.02 -1.03 7.77
CA CYS A 54 5.10 -0.30 8.64
C CYS A 54 3.63 -0.51 8.23
N THR A 55 3.31 -0.52 6.92
CA THR A 55 1.93 -0.81 6.48
C THR A 55 1.47 -2.23 6.80
N GLY A 56 2.36 -3.22 6.73
CA GLY A 56 2.08 -4.59 7.14
C GLY A 56 1.82 -4.68 8.64
N LEU A 57 2.71 -4.06 9.44
CA LEU A 57 2.61 -3.98 10.90
C LEU A 57 1.30 -3.31 11.33
N LEU A 58 0.98 -2.16 10.76
CA LEU A 58 -0.26 -1.44 11.02
C LEU A 58 -1.50 -2.27 10.68
N CYS A 59 -1.48 -3.01 9.57
CA CYS A 59 -2.58 -3.90 9.20
C CYS A 59 -2.75 -5.04 10.21
N ALA A 60 -1.65 -5.66 10.65
CA ALA A 60 -1.67 -6.72 11.64
C ALA A 60 -2.25 -6.25 12.99
N ARG A 61 -1.74 -5.15 13.53
CA ARG A 61 -2.20 -4.61 14.82
C ARG A 61 -3.67 -4.20 14.78
N ARG A 62 -4.16 -3.63 13.66
CA ARG A 62 -5.60 -3.35 13.45
C ARG A 62 -6.46 -4.62 13.43
N VAL A 63 -5.99 -5.69 12.79
CA VAL A 63 -6.72 -6.97 12.76
C VAL A 63 -6.82 -7.54 14.17
N LEU A 64 -5.70 -7.58 14.91
CA LEU A 64 -5.68 -8.14 16.25
C LEU A 64 -6.54 -7.33 17.23
N LYS A 65 -6.44 -5.99 17.23
CA LYS A 65 -7.31 -5.10 18.04
C LYS A 65 -8.79 -5.32 17.74
N LYS A 66 -9.16 -5.52 16.46
CA LYS A 66 -10.55 -5.79 16.05
C LYS A 66 -11.10 -7.12 16.57
N PHE A 67 -10.24 -8.11 16.82
CA PHE A 67 -10.62 -9.40 17.38
C PHE A 67 -10.30 -9.54 18.88
N GLY A 68 -9.77 -8.50 19.55
CA GLY A 68 -9.36 -8.54 20.95
C GLY A 68 -8.19 -9.49 21.21
N LEU A 69 -7.23 -9.55 20.27
CA LEU A 69 -6.07 -10.45 20.27
C LEU A 69 -4.73 -9.73 20.41
N ASP A 70 -4.76 -8.40 20.49
CA ASP A 70 -3.61 -7.49 20.50
C ASP A 70 -2.73 -7.60 21.74
N GLU A 71 -3.33 -7.89 22.90
CA GLU A 71 -2.59 -8.11 24.15
C GLU A 71 -1.91 -9.50 24.19
N LYS A 72 -2.57 -10.52 23.65
CA LYS A 72 -2.07 -11.91 23.65
C LYS A 72 -0.97 -12.11 22.62
N PHE A 73 -1.17 -11.58 21.42
CA PHE A 73 -0.23 -11.69 20.30
C PHE A 73 0.42 -10.34 20.05
N LYS A 74 1.36 -9.96 20.93
CA LYS A 74 2.14 -8.72 20.78
C LYS A 74 3.03 -8.74 19.53
N GLY A 75 3.41 -9.94 19.09
CA GLY A 75 4.37 -10.15 18.02
C GLY A 75 5.81 -9.94 18.52
N LYS A 76 6.70 -9.49 17.64
CA LYS A 76 8.10 -9.28 17.98
C LYS A 76 8.31 -7.89 18.59
N GLU A 77 8.84 -7.83 19.82
CA GLU A 77 9.08 -6.56 20.52
C GLU A 77 10.24 -5.79 19.88
N GLU A 78 11.37 -6.46 19.67
CA GLU A 78 12.55 -5.91 19.01
C GLU A 78 12.63 -6.37 17.55
N ILE A 79 12.87 -5.43 16.64
CA ILE A 79 12.93 -5.70 15.19
C ILE A 79 14.39 -5.90 14.81
N ASP A 80 14.80 -7.15 14.68
CA ASP A 80 16.17 -7.59 14.36
C ASP A 80 16.31 -8.18 12.95
N GLY A 81 15.20 -8.34 12.21
CA GLY A 81 15.19 -8.94 10.87
C GLY A 81 15.25 -10.46 10.85
N GLU A 82 15.35 -11.15 11.98
CA GLU A 82 15.41 -12.62 12.04
C GLU A 82 14.11 -13.28 11.59
N ASP A 83 14.17 -14.57 11.24
CA ASP A 83 12.97 -15.35 10.98
C ASP A 83 12.10 -15.44 12.24
N TYR A 84 10.79 -15.25 12.07
CA TYR A 84 9.86 -15.23 13.21
C TYR A 84 8.53 -15.85 12.82
N HIS A 85 8.09 -16.82 13.59
CA HIS A 85 6.78 -17.42 13.49
C HIS A 85 6.07 -17.28 14.83
N VAL A 86 4.83 -16.80 14.78
CA VAL A 86 3.95 -16.82 15.95
C VAL A 86 3.47 -18.25 16.13
N GLU A 87 4.09 -18.96 17.07
CA GLU A 87 3.76 -20.36 17.37
C GLU A 87 2.54 -20.48 18.29
N ASP A 88 1.93 -21.66 18.30
CA ASP A 88 0.71 -21.98 19.06
C ASP A 88 0.99 -22.27 20.55
N GLU A 89 2.25 -22.24 20.99
CA GLU A 89 2.65 -22.74 22.30
C GLU A 89 2.41 -21.71 23.42
N GLU A 90 1.89 -22.20 24.55
CA GLU A 90 1.46 -21.50 25.77
C GLU A 90 0.12 -20.74 25.77
N ASN A 91 -0.51 -20.50 24.61
CA ASN A 91 -1.80 -19.79 24.56
C ASN A 91 -3.01 -20.74 24.36
N GLU A 92 -4.08 -20.58 25.13
CA GLU A 92 -5.35 -21.33 24.94
C GLU A 92 -6.00 -21.08 23.57
N GLN A 93 -5.61 -19.99 22.90
CA GLN A 93 -6.19 -19.52 21.65
C GLN A 93 -5.12 -19.51 20.56
N ARG A 94 -5.47 -19.98 19.37
CA ARG A 94 -4.56 -20.01 18.22
C ARG A 94 -4.34 -18.60 17.62
N PRO A 95 -3.15 -18.30 17.09
CA PRO A 95 -2.84 -17.04 16.42
C PRO A 95 -3.69 -16.86 15.16
N PHE A 96 -3.89 -15.60 14.78
CA PHE A 96 -4.69 -15.26 13.61
C PHE A 96 -3.96 -15.68 12.34
N LYS A 97 -4.42 -16.77 11.72
CA LYS A 97 -3.83 -17.30 10.50
C LYS A 97 -4.32 -16.56 9.25
N CYS A 98 -3.41 -16.04 8.44
CA CYS A 98 -3.71 -15.55 7.10
C CYS A 98 -2.66 -16.01 6.06
N ILE A 99 -3.03 -15.95 4.78
CA ILE A 99 -2.18 -16.37 3.66
C ILE A 99 -1.83 -15.14 2.83
N LEU A 100 -0.57 -14.96 2.45
CA LEU A 100 -0.19 -13.84 1.58
C LEU A 100 -0.79 -13.99 0.18
N ASP A 101 -1.48 -12.95 -0.29
CA ASP A 101 -1.97 -12.80 -1.66
C ASP A 101 -1.12 -11.75 -2.39
N VAL A 102 -0.22 -12.24 -3.24
CA VAL A 102 0.69 -11.43 -4.06
C VAL A 102 0.04 -10.85 -5.32
N GLY A 103 -1.15 -11.32 -5.69
CA GLY A 103 -1.82 -10.98 -6.93
C GLY A 103 -0.99 -11.35 -8.15
N LEU A 104 -0.73 -10.36 -9.02
CA LEU A 104 0.02 -10.52 -10.27
C LEU A 104 1.49 -10.06 -10.13
N ARG A 105 1.97 -9.80 -8.92
CA ARG A 105 3.36 -9.35 -8.71
C ARG A 105 4.31 -10.52 -8.86
N ARG A 106 5.41 -10.28 -9.57
CA ARG A 106 6.52 -11.24 -9.64
C ARG A 106 7.16 -11.39 -8.26
N THR A 107 7.28 -12.62 -7.79
CA THR A 107 7.89 -12.96 -6.50
C THR A 107 9.41 -13.03 -6.66
N THR A 108 10.07 -11.87 -6.60
CA THR A 108 11.54 -11.76 -6.58
C THR A 108 12.03 -11.53 -5.16
N VAL A 109 13.28 -11.95 -4.89
CA VAL A 109 13.97 -11.68 -3.62
C VAL A 109 14.06 -10.16 -3.38
N GLY A 110 13.81 -9.74 -2.15
CA GLY A 110 13.89 -8.33 -1.74
C GLY A 110 12.77 -7.43 -2.25
N ALA A 111 11.72 -7.97 -2.90
CA ALA A 111 10.56 -7.18 -3.27
C ALA A 111 9.88 -6.59 -2.03
N ARG A 112 9.47 -5.31 -2.09
CA ARG A 112 8.79 -4.58 -1.00
C ARG A 112 7.55 -5.28 -0.42
N MET A 113 6.90 -6.12 -1.20
CA MET A 113 5.77 -6.93 -0.72
C MET A 113 6.17 -7.82 0.46
N TRP A 114 7.41 -8.31 0.47
CA TRP A 114 7.95 -9.09 1.56
C TRP A 114 8.20 -8.24 2.82
N GLY A 115 8.47 -6.94 2.67
CA GLY A 115 8.45 -6.01 3.80
C GLY A 115 7.08 -5.97 4.47
N ALA A 116 6.00 -5.83 3.68
CA ALA A 116 4.64 -5.86 4.22
C ALA A 116 4.27 -7.23 4.83
N LEU A 117 4.77 -8.34 4.27
CA LEU A 117 4.63 -9.66 4.88
C LEU A 117 5.33 -9.70 6.24
N LYS A 118 6.61 -9.30 6.30
CA LYS A 118 7.43 -9.35 7.50
C LYS A 118 6.85 -8.46 8.60
N GLY A 119 6.44 -7.23 8.27
CA GLY A 119 5.76 -6.35 9.23
C GLY A 119 4.45 -6.93 9.76
N ALA A 120 3.68 -7.64 8.92
CA ALA A 120 2.46 -8.29 9.37
C ALA A 120 2.71 -9.48 10.31
N VAL A 121 3.79 -10.24 10.04
CA VAL A 121 4.26 -11.35 10.87
C VAL A 121 4.77 -10.84 12.21
N ASP A 122 5.67 -9.85 12.21
CA ASP A 122 6.21 -9.23 13.42
C ASP A 122 5.12 -8.51 14.23
N GLY A 123 4.03 -8.11 13.57
CA GLY A 123 2.83 -7.57 14.22
C GLY A 123 1.93 -8.60 14.90
N GLY A 124 2.25 -9.90 14.84
CA GLY A 124 1.54 -10.97 15.53
C GLY A 124 0.59 -11.80 14.67
N LEU A 125 0.58 -11.64 13.34
CA LEU A 125 -0.20 -12.53 12.46
C LEU A 125 0.59 -13.79 12.14
N HIS A 126 -0.08 -14.94 12.19
CA HIS A 126 0.50 -16.18 11.71
C HIS A 126 0.34 -16.27 10.19
N ILE A 127 1.44 -16.00 9.47
CA ILE A 127 1.52 -16.15 8.01
C ILE A 127 2.58 -17.20 7.69
N PRO A 128 2.21 -18.34 7.09
CA PRO A 128 3.21 -19.33 6.65
C PRO A 128 4.13 -18.72 5.59
N HIS A 129 5.44 -18.69 5.84
CA HIS A 129 6.45 -18.13 4.95
C HIS A 129 7.81 -18.78 5.16
N SER A 130 8.80 -18.39 4.35
CA SER A 130 10.21 -18.80 4.44
C SER A 130 11.09 -17.58 4.17
N THR A 131 12.33 -17.58 4.67
CA THR A 131 13.28 -16.46 4.50
C THR A 131 13.77 -16.22 3.07
N LYS A 132 13.57 -17.16 2.15
CA LYS A 132 14.07 -17.15 0.76
C LYS A 132 13.85 -15.87 -0.04
N ASN A 133 12.76 -15.15 0.22
CA ASN A 133 12.41 -13.96 -0.56
C ASN A 133 12.71 -12.64 0.17
N PHE A 134 13.21 -12.68 1.39
CA PHE A 134 13.59 -11.48 2.12
C PHE A 134 14.92 -10.91 1.59
N PRO A 135 15.14 -9.59 1.75
CA PRO A 135 16.48 -9.01 1.64
C PRO A 135 17.47 -9.78 2.55
N GLY A 136 18.75 -9.87 2.15
CA GLY A 136 19.75 -10.62 2.90
C GLY A 136 19.82 -12.12 2.58
N TYR A 137 18.84 -12.67 1.84
CA TYR A 137 18.91 -14.05 1.37
C TYR A 137 19.85 -14.21 0.18
N LYS A 138 20.78 -15.17 0.28
CA LYS A 138 21.60 -15.64 -0.83
C LYS A 138 21.34 -17.13 -1.07
N PRO A 139 21.07 -17.53 -2.33
CA PRO A 139 20.97 -18.95 -2.64
C PRO A 139 22.33 -19.63 -2.43
N ALA A 140 22.31 -20.88 -2.01
CA ALA A 140 23.51 -21.70 -1.91
C ALA A 140 24.28 -21.72 -3.25
N GLU A 141 25.58 -21.49 -3.19
CA GLU A 141 26.46 -21.43 -4.37
C GLU A 141 26.67 -22.82 -4.99
N GLU A 142 26.65 -23.86 -4.15
CA GLU A 142 26.80 -25.25 -4.55
C GLU A 142 25.57 -26.10 -4.19
N LYS A 143 25.32 -27.16 -4.98
CA LYS A 143 24.24 -28.13 -4.70
C LYS A 143 24.57 -28.91 -3.43
N GLY A 144 23.91 -28.58 -2.33
CA GLY A 144 24.05 -29.25 -1.03
C GLY A 144 24.57 -28.35 0.08
N ALA A 145 25.02 -27.13 -0.23
CA ALA A 145 25.32 -26.10 0.76
C ALA A 145 24.03 -25.46 1.29
N GLU A 146 24.09 -24.93 2.51
CA GLU A 146 22.98 -24.21 3.12
C GLU A 146 22.84 -22.82 2.48
N ALA A 147 21.59 -22.39 2.29
CA ALA A 147 21.34 -21.03 1.83
C ALA A 147 21.62 -20.06 3.00
N GLU A 148 22.31 -18.97 2.71
CA GLU A 148 22.65 -17.96 3.71
C GLU A 148 21.51 -16.94 3.82
N TYR A 149 21.13 -16.61 5.04
CA TYR A 149 20.19 -15.54 5.33
C TYR A 149 20.80 -14.57 6.33
N ASP A 150 21.12 -13.38 5.84
CA ASP A 150 21.63 -12.28 6.64
C ASP A 150 20.46 -11.46 7.21
N ALA A 151 20.18 -11.67 8.51
CA ALA A 151 19.13 -10.95 9.23
C ALA A 151 19.46 -9.46 9.41
N GLU A 152 20.73 -9.10 9.55
CA GLU A 152 21.18 -7.72 9.73
C GLU A 152 20.92 -6.90 8.46
N ALA A 153 21.25 -7.45 7.28
CA ALA A 153 20.91 -6.83 6.00
C ALA A 153 19.39 -6.67 5.79
N HIS A 154 18.56 -7.56 6.38
CA HIS A 154 17.11 -7.38 6.34
C HIS A 154 16.65 -6.27 7.29
N LYS A 155 17.20 -6.22 8.51
CA LYS A 155 16.95 -5.17 9.50
C LYS A 155 17.25 -3.80 8.92
N GLU A 156 18.42 -3.63 8.34
CA GLU A 156 18.84 -2.45 7.60
C GLU A 156 17.82 -2.00 6.54
N LYS A 157 17.27 -2.95 5.77
CA LYS A 157 16.21 -2.67 4.78
C LYS A 157 14.93 -2.15 5.42
N ILE A 158 14.56 -2.67 6.59
CA ILE A 158 13.35 -2.32 7.34
C ILE A 158 13.47 -0.87 7.86
N PHE A 159 14.60 -0.51 8.45
CA PHE A 159 14.86 0.84 8.96
C PHE A 159 15.29 1.85 7.88
N GLY A 160 15.50 1.40 6.64
CA GLY A 160 15.73 2.27 5.51
C GLY A 160 17.17 2.75 5.36
N SER A 161 18.16 2.01 5.87
CA SER A 161 19.60 2.32 5.72
C SER A 161 19.98 2.56 4.25
N HIS A 162 19.50 1.73 3.32
CA HIS A 162 19.70 1.91 1.88
C HIS A 162 19.17 3.24 1.31
N VAL A 163 18.20 3.87 1.98
CA VAL A 163 17.72 5.21 1.60
C VAL A 163 18.67 6.26 2.17
N LYS A 164 19.11 6.10 3.43
CA LYS A 164 20.13 6.93 4.07
C LYS A 164 21.43 6.96 3.25
N GLU A 165 22.00 5.80 2.94
CA GLU A 165 23.22 5.66 2.12
C GLU A 165 23.07 6.33 0.75
N TYR A 166 21.90 6.19 0.12
CA TYR A 166 21.64 6.83 -1.17
C TYR A 166 21.46 8.36 -1.06
N MET A 167 20.93 8.84 0.07
CA MET A 167 20.88 10.27 0.36
C MET A 167 22.29 10.84 0.54
N GLU A 168 23.14 10.19 1.33
CA GLU A 168 24.54 10.61 1.59
C GLU A 168 25.37 10.60 0.31
N MET A 169 25.38 9.49 -0.43
CA MET A 169 26.07 9.39 -1.72
C MET A 169 25.65 10.50 -2.68
N MET A 170 24.35 10.79 -2.78
CA MET A 170 23.85 11.80 -3.71
C MET A 170 24.15 13.23 -3.26
N GLN A 171 24.22 13.48 -1.95
CA GLN A 171 24.66 14.78 -1.41
C GLN A 171 26.12 15.07 -1.77
N GLU A 172 26.98 14.05 -1.74
CA GLU A 172 28.40 14.18 -2.08
C GLU A 172 28.67 14.25 -3.59
N GLU A 173 28.05 13.37 -4.37
CA GLU A 173 28.31 13.25 -5.81
C GLU A 173 27.58 14.31 -6.65
N ASP A 174 26.29 14.54 -6.37
CA ASP A 174 25.40 15.35 -7.23
C ASP A 174 24.33 16.11 -6.41
N PRO A 175 24.67 17.25 -5.78
CA PRO A 175 23.73 18.01 -4.95
C PRO A 175 22.43 18.43 -5.68
N THR A 176 22.52 18.71 -6.98
CA THR A 176 21.34 19.09 -7.79
C THR A 176 20.34 17.94 -7.95
N LYS A 177 20.84 16.70 -8.09
CA LYS A 177 19.99 15.50 -8.15
C LYS A 177 19.41 15.21 -6.76
N TYR A 178 20.18 15.43 -5.70
CA TYR A 178 19.69 15.28 -4.33
C TYR A 178 18.46 16.16 -4.08
N GLU A 179 18.54 17.45 -4.41
CA GLU A 179 17.42 18.37 -4.28
C GLU A 179 16.19 17.92 -5.09
N ALA A 180 16.39 17.41 -6.30
CA ALA A 180 15.30 16.95 -7.16
C ALA A 180 14.65 15.64 -6.67
N HIS A 181 15.44 14.64 -6.28
CA HIS A 181 14.93 13.34 -5.83
C HIS A 181 14.31 13.39 -4.44
N PHE A 182 14.92 14.17 -3.54
CA PHE A 182 14.56 14.25 -2.13
C PHE A 182 13.87 15.56 -1.77
N ALA A 183 13.35 16.32 -2.75
CA ALA A 183 12.62 17.58 -2.53
C ALA A 183 11.60 17.53 -1.38
N LYS A 184 10.86 16.41 -1.27
CA LYS A 184 9.87 16.23 -0.19
C LYS A 184 10.51 15.92 1.17
N TYR A 185 11.63 15.21 1.21
CA TYR A 185 12.38 14.97 2.44
C TYR A 185 12.96 16.29 2.97
N ILE A 186 13.52 17.11 2.08
CA ILE A 186 14.03 18.45 2.39
C ILE A 186 12.90 19.34 2.93
N ALA A 187 11.73 19.32 2.27
CA ALA A 187 10.57 20.11 2.70
C ALA A 187 10.06 19.75 4.10
N GLU A 188 10.19 18.48 4.51
CA GLU A 188 9.79 17.98 5.83
C GLU A 188 10.95 17.99 6.85
N GLY A 189 12.15 18.45 6.46
CA GLY A 189 13.31 18.53 7.35
C GLY A 189 13.93 17.18 7.75
N ILE A 190 13.75 16.15 6.92
CA ILE A 190 14.30 14.81 7.12
C ILE A 190 15.61 14.68 6.35
N ASP A 191 16.70 14.59 7.10
CA ASP A 191 18.04 14.28 6.61
C ASP A 191 18.30 12.76 6.64
N ALA A 192 19.49 12.35 6.20
CA ALA A 192 19.85 10.95 6.07
C ALA A 192 19.91 10.24 7.44
N ASP A 193 20.40 10.93 8.48
CA ASP A 193 20.50 10.39 9.83
C ASP A 193 19.16 10.14 10.49
N LYS A 194 18.16 11.02 10.28
CA LYS A 194 16.81 10.86 10.86
C LYS A 194 15.97 9.76 10.23
N VAL A 195 16.40 9.14 9.13
CA VAL A 195 15.58 8.12 8.44
C VAL A 195 15.31 6.92 9.33
N GLU A 196 16.32 6.45 10.07
CA GLU A 196 16.20 5.29 10.97
C GLU A 196 15.29 5.61 12.15
N ASP A 197 15.54 6.72 12.83
CA ASP A 197 14.73 7.20 13.97
C ASP A 197 13.25 7.35 13.59
N MET A 198 12.97 7.90 12.39
CA MET A 198 11.62 8.05 11.86
C MET A 198 10.87 6.72 11.78
N TYR A 199 11.53 5.62 11.36
CA TYR A 199 10.89 4.31 11.31
C TYR A 199 10.78 3.66 12.68
N THR A 200 11.77 3.83 13.54
CA THR A 200 11.73 3.34 14.93
C THR A 200 10.54 3.93 15.69
N GLU A 201 10.39 5.26 15.67
CA GLU A 201 9.24 5.93 16.28
C GLU A 201 7.91 5.48 15.67
N ALA A 202 7.88 5.27 14.36
CA ALA A 202 6.67 4.82 13.68
C ALA A 202 6.26 3.42 14.13
N HIS A 203 7.21 2.50 14.34
CA HIS A 203 6.91 1.16 14.84
C HIS A 203 6.31 1.19 16.24
N GLU A 204 6.84 2.04 17.13
CA GLU A 204 6.32 2.22 18.48
C GLU A 204 4.90 2.79 18.47
N LYS A 205 4.69 3.92 17.76
CA LYS A 205 3.37 4.56 17.64
C LYS A 205 2.32 3.62 17.05
N ILE A 206 2.68 2.80 16.06
CA ILE A 206 1.79 1.79 15.47
C ILE A 206 1.46 0.66 16.47
N LYS A 207 2.42 0.26 17.32
CA LYS A 207 2.20 -0.79 18.33
C LYS A 207 1.32 -0.31 19.47
N GLU A 208 1.45 0.97 19.86
CA GLU A 208 0.64 1.63 20.88
C GLU A 208 -0.80 1.85 20.44
N ASP A 209 -1.00 2.55 19.32
CA ASP A 209 -2.34 2.77 18.78
C ASP A 209 -2.45 2.54 17.27
N PRO A 210 -2.93 1.36 16.84
CA PRO A 210 -3.09 1.09 15.42
C PRO A 210 -4.35 1.74 14.83
N THR A 211 -5.24 2.35 15.60
CA THR A 211 -6.45 2.99 15.05
C THR A 211 -6.14 4.33 14.39
N GLY A 212 -6.59 4.51 13.15
CA GLY A 212 -6.55 5.82 12.49
C GLY A 212 -7.78 6.64 12.86
N GLU A 213 -7.63 7.96 12.93
CA GLU A 213 -8.76 8.86 13.14
C GLU A 213 -9.76 8.75 11.97
N GLU A 214 -11.04 8.58 12.29
CA GLU A 214 -12.08 8.60 11.27
C GLU A 214 -12.22 10.00 10.69
N LYS A 215 -11.83 10.17 9.43
CA LYS A 215 -12.04 11.43 8.72
C LYS A 215 -13.54 11.66 8.53
N GLU A 216 -14.00 12.85 8.90
CA GLU A 216 -15.37 13.27 8.67
C GLU A 216 -15.75 13.10 7.19
N LYS A 217 -16.84 12.39 6.95
CA LYS A 217 -17.37 12.21 5.60
C LYS A 217 -17.92 13.56 5.16
N LYS A 218 -17.25 14.19 4.19
CA LYS A 218 -17.83 15.34 3.50
C LYS A 218 -19.05 14.85 2.73
N ASP A 219 -20.24 15.36 3.09
CA ASP A 219 -21.46 15.14 2.32
C ASP A 219 -21.38 15.91 1.00
N VAL A 220 -20.67 15.34 0.03
CA VAL A 220 -20.55 15.91 -1.31
C VAL A 220 -21.90 15.73 -2.00
N THR A 221 -22.66 16.82 -2.09
CA THR A 221 -23.93 16.85 -2.81
C THR A 221 -23.70 17.21 -4.28
N HIS A 222 -24.49 16.63 -5.16
CA HIS A 222 -24.43 16.90 -6.60
C HIS A 222 -25.78 17.40 -7.09
N THR A 223 -25.83 18.69 -7.45
CA THR A 223 -27.02 19.30 -8.06
C THR A 223 -26.96 19.10 -9.57
N ARG A 224 -28.07 18.68 -10.18
CA ARG A 224 -28.12 18.32 -11.61
C ARG A 224 -29.08 19.25 -12.36
N LYS A 225 -28.59 19.91 -13.41
CA LYS A 225 -29.42 20.63 -14.39
C LYS A 225 -29.10 20.10 -15.79
N GLY A 226 -29.95 19.21 -16.29
CA GLY A 226 -29.71 18.53 -17.56
C GLY A 226 -28.42 17.70 -17.53
N ASN A 227 -27.46 18.00 -18.42
CA ASN A 227 -26.17 17.32 -18.51
C ASN A 227 -25.09 17.94 -17.60
N GLN A 228 -25.37 19.08 -16.99
CA GLN A 228 -24.44 19.79 -16.13
C GLN A 228 -24.62 19.31 -14.70
N VAL A 229 -23.53 18.84 -14.11
CA VAL A 229 -23.46 18.43 -12.71
C VAL A 229 -22.61 19.45 -11.98
N THR A 230 -23.19 20.11 -10.99
CA THR A 230 -22.51 21.02 -10.08
C THR A 230 -22.33 20.31 -8.75
N THR A 231 -21.09 20.21 -8.30
CA THR A 231 -20.73 19.64 -6.99
C THR A 231 -20.88 20.70 -5.90
N SER A 232 -21.05 20.29 -4.64
CA SER A 232 -21.03 21.17 -3.46
C SER A 232 -19.82 22.10 -3.41
N ASP A 233 -18.69 21.66 -3.99
CA ASP A 233 -17.44 22.41 -4.04
C ASP A 233 -17.40 23.45 -5.19
N GLY A 234 -18.53 23.68 -5.86
CA GLY A 234 -18.66 24.62 -6.99
C GLY A 234 -18.09 24.12 -8.32
N THR A 235 -17.49 22.92 -8.35
CA THR A 235 -16.96 22.33 -9.57
C THR A 235 -18.09 21.86 -10.48
N GLU A 236 -18.05 22.31 -11.73
CA GLU A 236 -19.00 21.92 -12.77
C GLU A 236 -18.37 20.96 -13.75
N HIS A 237 -19.09 19.90 -14.08
CA HIS A 237 -18.69 19.00 -15.16
C HIS A 237 -19.89 18.57 -15.99
N THR A 238 -19.68 18.56 -17.31
CA THR A 238 -20.70 18.10 -18.26
C THR A 238 -20.60 16.59 -18.41
N ARG A 239 -21.64 15.87 -18.01
CA ARG A 239 -21.75 14.43 -18.24
C ARG A 239 -22.43 14.15 -19.57
N THR A 240 -21.81 13.30 -20.36
CA THR A 240 -22.46 12.70 -21.53
C THR A 240 -23.47 11.64 -21.06
N ILE A 241 -24.75 11.92 -21.24
CA ILE A 241 -25.82 10.95 -20.98
C ILE A 241 -26.06 10.04 -22.18
N LYS A 242 -26.53 8.82 -21.92
CA LYS A 242 -26.95 7.90 -22.99
C LYS A 242 -28.08 8.54 -23.79
N LEU A 243 -27.85 8.69 -25.10
CA LEU A 243 -28.88 9.20 -26.02
C LEU A 243 -30.06 8.23 -26.07
N THR A 244 -31.26 8.77 -25.96
CA THR A 244 -32.49 7.99 -26.13
C THR A 244 -32.59 7.46 -27.56
N PHE A 245 -33.43 6.44 -27.78
CA PHE A 245 -33.63 5.89 -29.12
C PHE A 245 -34.14 6.95 -30.12
N LYS A 246 -35.08 7.81 -29.69
CA LYS A 246 -35.56 8.94 -30.50
C LYS A 246 -34.44 9.92 -30.87
N GLN A 247 -33.60 10.31 -29.90
CA GLN A 247 -32.46 11.20 -30.16
C GLN A 247 -31.44 10.56 -31.12
N ARG A 248 -31.20 9.25 -30.99
CA ARG A 248 -30.34 8.51 -31.93
C ARG A 248 -30.91 8.49 -33.34
N ARG A 249 -32.21 8.23 -33.51
CA ARG A 249 -32.88 8.27 -34.82
C ARG A 249 -32.86 9.67 -35.45
N ALA A 250 -33.13 10.70 -34.66
CA ALA A 250 -33.07 12.09 -35.13
C ALA A 250 -31.65 12.47 -35.60
N LYS A 251 -30.60 12.04 -34.87
CA LYS A 251 -29.21 12.25 -35.30
C LYS A 251 -28.89 11.55 -36.62
N VAL A 252 -29.40 10.34 -36.84
CA VAL A 252 -29.22 9.62 -38.11
C VAL A 252 -29.93 10.35 -39.24
N GLN A 253 -31.20 10.75 -39.04
CA GLN A 253 -31.95 11.50 -40.04
C GLN A 253 -31.29 12.84 -40.39
N ALA A 254 -30.81 13.59 -39.38
CA ALA A 254 -30.09 14.83 -39.60
C ALA A 254 -28.79 14.63 -40.40
N LYS A 255 -28.05 13.53 -40.15
CA LYS A 255 -26.86 13.18 -40.94
C LYS A 255 -27.21 12.84 -42.39
N ILE A 256 -28.28 12.08 -42.62
CA ILE A 256 -28.74 11.74 -43.97
C ILE A 256 -29.12 13.02 -44.73
N ALA A 257 -29.93 13.89 -44.12
CA ALA A 257 -30.36 15.14 -44.73
C ALA A 257 -29.17 16.08 -45.05
N ALA A 258 -28.22 16.22 -44.12
CA ALA A 258 -27.01 17.01 -44.33
C ALA A 258 -26.14 16.46 -45.47
N SER A 259 -26.08 15.13 -45.64
CA SER A 259 -25.37 14.50 -46.75
C SER A 259 -26.05 14.76 -48.09
N GLN A 260 -27.37 14.67 -48.14
CA GLN A 260 -28.16 14.95 -49.35
C GLN A 260 -28.00 16.43 -49.79
N ALA A 261 -28.06 17.36 -48.83
CA ALA A 261 -27.84 18.78 -49.11
C ALA A 261 -26.43 19.09 -49.65
N LYS A 262 -25.40 18.40 -49.16
CA LYS A 262 -24.03 18.53 -49.68
C LYS A 262 -23.86 18.00 -51.10
N MET A 263 -24.56 16.92 -51.47
CA MET A 263 -24.49 16.37 -52.82
C MET A 263 -25.12 17.33 -53.84
N LEU A 264 -26.30 17.87 -53.52
CA LEU A 264 -26.98 18.85 -54.37
C LEU A 264 -26.13 20.11 -54.57
N ALA A 265 -25.52 20.64 -53.51
CA ALA A 265 -24.65 21.82 -53.59
C ALA A 265 -23.29 21.56 -54.30
N ALA A 266 -22.97 20.31 -54.63
CA ALA A 266 -21.78 19.95 -55.41
C ALA A 266 -22.11 19.65 -56.89
N GLU A 267 -23.40 19.53 -57.22
CA GLU A 267 -23.91 19.36 -58.58
C GLU A 267 -24.27 20.71 -59.24
N ASP A 268 -24.50 21.76 -58.44
CA ASP A 268 -24.60 23.17 -58.85
C ASP A 268 -23.23 23.86 -58.92
#